data_AF-A0A5K1B4L9-F1
#
_entry.id   AF-A0A5K1B4L9-F1
#
_cell.length_a   1.000
_cell.length_b   1.000
_cell.length_c   1.000
_cell.angle_alpha   90.00
_cell.angle_beta   90.00
_cell.angle_gamma   90.00
#
_symmetry.space_group_name_H-M   'P 1'
#
loop_
_entity.id
_entity.type
_entity.pdbx_description
1 polymer ?
#
loop_
_entity_poly.entity_id
_entity_poly.type
_entity_poly.pdbx_seq_one_letter_code
_entity_poly.pdbx_strand_id
1 'polypeptide(L)' 'MAAVVSSAGGLLAMLNEAHPVLKLHALTNLNALVDNFWPEISTSVST' A
#
# COMPACT_ATOMS: atom_id res chain seq x y z
N MET A 1 3.19 -17.91 -12.28
CA MET A 1 3.76 -16.55 -12.20
C MET A 1 2.97 -15.82 -11.13
N ALA A 2 3.46 -15.75 -9.89
CA ALA A 2 2.84 -14.89 -8.89
C ALA A 2 3.02 -13.46 -9.38
N ALA A 3 1.94 -12.67 -9.45
CA ALA A 3 2.08 -11.24 -9.69
C ALA A 3 2.89 -10.69 -8.51
N VAL A 4 4.19 -10.58 -8.69
CA VAL A 4 5.04 -9.80 -7.81
C VAL A 4 4.45 -8.41 -7.86
N VAL A 5 3.86 -7.96 -6.74
CA VAL A 5 3.46 -6.57 -6.61
C VAL A 5 4.77 -5.80 -6.75
N SER A 6 5.03 -5.19 -7.90
CA SER A 6 6.27 -4.45 -8.13
C SER A 6 6.23 -3.05 -7.50
N SER A 7 5.11 -2.66 -6.87
CA SER A 7 4.98 -1.37 -6.21
C SER A 7 3.87 -1.37 -5.15
N ALA A 8 4.05 -0.54 -4.11
CA ALA A 8 3.04 -0.26 -3.09
C ALA A 8 2.01 0.81 -3.54
N GLY A 9 2.24 1.45 -4.69
CA GLY A 9 1.43 2.56 -5.21
C GLY A 9 -0.06 2.25 -5.37
N GLY A 10 -0.43 1.02 -5.75
CA GLY A 10 -1.83 0.61 -5.86
C GLY A 10 -2.55 0.63 -4.50
N LEU A 11 -1.88 0.24 -3.42
CA LEU A 11 -2.43 0.25 -2.07
C LEU A 11 -2.48 1.67 -1.51
N LEU A 12 -1.46 2.48 -1.79
CA LEU A 12 -1.46 3.90 -1.44
C LEU A 12 -2.60 4.66 -2.13
N ALA A 13 -2.89 4.35 -3.40
CA ALA A 13 -4.05 4.89 -4.10
C ALA A 13 -5.38 4.46 -3.44
N MET A 14 -5.48 3.21 -2.99
CA MET A 14 -6.65 2.73 -2.23
C MET A 14 -6.81 3.43 -0.87
N LEU A 15 -5.74 3.95 -0.26
CA LEU A 15 -5.83 4.80 0.93
C LEU A 15 -6.43 6.18 0.63
N ASN A 16 -6.28 6.68 -0.59
CA ASN A 16 -6.85 7.96 -1.02
C ASN A 16 -8.35 7.87 -1.36
N GLU A 17 -8.90 6.66 -1.49
CA GLU A 17 -10.32 6.44 -1.78
C GLU A 17 -11.25 6.80 -0.61
N ALA A 18 -12.47 7.23 -0.93
CA ALA A 18 -13.49 7.58 0.06
C ALA A 18 -14.10 6.35 0.76
N HIS A 19 -13.89 5.14 0.23
CA HIS A 19 -14.47 3.91 0.74
C HIS A 19 -13.66 3.33 1.92
N PRO A 20 -14.26 3.20 3.12
CA PRO A 20 -13.56 2.71 4.31
C PRO A 20 -13.09 1.25 4.18
N VAL A 21 -13.80 0.43 3.40
CA VAL A 21 -13.43 -0.97 3.14
C VAL A 21 -12.14 -1.06 2.31
N LEU A 22 -11.98 -0.18 1.31
CA LEU A 22 -10.76 -0.11 0.50
C LEU A 22 -9.58 0.36 1.35
N LYS A 23 -9.79 1.32 2.25
CA LYS A 23 -8.76 1.74 3.23
C LYS A 23 -8.31 0.60 4.14
N LEU A 24 -9.25 -0.16 4.70
CA LEU A 24 -8.91 -1.30 5.56
C LEU A 24 -8.11 -2.36 4.78
N HIS A 25 -8.54 -2.65 3.55
CA HIS A 25 -7.83 -3.59 2.68
C HIS A 25 -6.43 -3.09 2.35
N ALA A 26 -6.29 -1.80 2.00
CA ALA A 26 -5.02 -1.16 1.73
C ALA A 26 -4.06 -1.22 2.92
N LEU A 27 -4.54 -0.85 4.11
CA LEU A 27 -3.74 -0.90 5.35
C LEU A 27 -3.29 -2.31 5.69
N THR A 28 -4.17 -3.31 5.55
CA THR A 28 -3.85 -4.71 5.86
C THR A 28 -2.76 -5.23 4.93
N ASN A 29 -2.86 -4.94 3.63
CA ASN A 29 -1.84 -5.34 2.66
C ASN A 29 -0.55 -4.53 2.82
N LEU A 30 -0.63 -3.22 3.08
CA LEU A 30 0.54 -2.39 3.35
C LEU A 30 1.30 -2.88 4.57
N ASN A 31 0.60 -3.28 5.63
CA ASN A 31 1.23 -3.83 6.84
C ASN A 31 1.94 -5.17 6.56
N ALA A 32 1.42 -6.00 5.66
CA ALA A 32 2.07 -7.24 5.26
C ALA A 32 3.27 -7.02 4.30
N LEU A 33 3.25 -5.91 3.55
CA LEU A 33 4.26 -5.57 2.55
C LEU A 33 5.28 -4.55 3.07
N VAL A 34 5.10 -4.05 4.30
CA VAL A 34 5.90 -3.00 4.91
C VAL A 34 7.38 -3.37 4.93
N ASP A 35 7.70 -4.61 5.25
CA ASP A 35 9.09 -5.09 5.33
C ASP A 35 9.77 -5.15 3.95
N ASN A 36 9.00 -5.33 2.87
CA ASN A 36 9.52 -5.47 1.51
C ASN A 36 9.52 -4.14 0.73
N PHE A 37 8.54 -3.26 1.01
CA PHE A 37 8.30 -2.02 0.26
C PHE A 37 8.40 -0.76 1.14
N TRP A 38 9.05 -0.85 2.31
CA TRP A 38 9.32 0.30 3.17
C TRP A 38 9.89 1.53 2.43
N PRO A 39 10.84 1.39 1.47
CA PRO A 39 11.37 2.54 0.74
C PRO A 39 10.28 3.32 -0.01
N GLU A 40 9.32 2.64 -0.65
CA GLU A 40 8.21 3.28 -1.36
C GLU A 40 7.16 3.86 -0.40
N ILE A 41 6.83 3.12 0.66
CA ILE A 41 5.81 3.55 1.63
C ILE A 41 6.30 4.79 2.38
N SER A 42 7.55 4.79 2.84
CA SER A 42 8.15 5.92 3.57
C SER A 42 8.18 7.20 2.74
N THR A 43 8.43 7.12 1.42
CA THR A 43 8.35 8.29 0.54
C THR A 43 6.94 8.87 0.45
N SER A 44 5.89 8.03 0.48
CA SER A 44 4.50 8.53 0.43
C SER A 44 3.96 9.02 1.76
N VAL A 45 4.51 8.56 2.90
CA VAL A 45 4.13 9.06 4.23
C VAL A 45 4.84 10.37 4.58
N SER A 46 5.99 10.66 3.95
CA SER A 46 6.83 11.82 4.28
C SER A 46 6.34 13.16 3.68
N THR A 47 5.21 13.22 2.99
CA THR A 47 4.63 14.43 2.36
C THR A 47 3.24 14.69 2.87
#